data_AF-A0A3M6A947-F1
#
_entry.id   AF-A0A3M6A947-F1
#
_cell.length_a   1.000
_cell.length_b   1.000
_cell.length_c   1.000
_cell.angle_alpha   90.00
_cell.angle_beta   90.00
_cell.angle_gamma   90.00
#
_symmetry.space_group_name_H-M   'P 1'
#
loop_
_entity.id
_entity.type
_entity.pdbx_description
1 polymer ?
#
loop_
_entity_poly.entity_id
_entity_poly.type
_entity_poly.pdbx_seq_one_letter_code
_entity_poly.pdbx_strand_id
1 'polypeptide(L)'
;NKNAQAESYAKFGVTGKLFDTVRAMGKLSREMVVQQGHQTVKLKMELGGPLKYWLPLLSATKMNLAVAERIRQHLGTTDPKVWVDAFLVAEAVRQWLNTDDPAVWLPAFDYADNLRQSMNTRDAQRWMSAFQKAWKALQEHNEMENAS
;
A
#
# COMPACT_ATOMS: atom_id res chain seq x y z
N ASN A 1 -9.24 13.07 -16.23
CA ASN A 1 -8.64 14.31 -15.75
C ASN A 1 -9.58 15.46 -16.14
N LYS A 2 -10.69 15.65 -15.40
CA LYS A 2 -11.79 16.54 -15.83
C LYS A 2 -11.40 18.02 -15.87
N ASN A 3 -10.34 18.40 -15.16
CA ASN A 3 -9.84 19.77 -15.07
C ASN A 3 -8.78 20.07 -16.15
N ALA A 4 -8.44 19.12 -17.03
CA ALA A 4 -7.48 19.35 -18.11
C ALA A 4 -8.01 20.35 -19.15
N GLN A 5 -7.24 21.39 -19.42
CA GLN A 5 -7.58 22.48 -20.36
C GLN A 5 -6.82 22.30 -21.67
N ALA A 6 -7.53 22.21 -22.79
CA ALA A 6 -6.94 21.94 -24.10
C ALA A 6 -5.85 22.97 -24.49
N GLU A 7 -6.12 24.25 -24.26
CA GLU A 7 -5.19 25.35 -24.55
C GLU A 7 -3.87 25.26 -23.78
N SER A 8 -3.92 24.75 -22.55
CA SER A 8 -2.71 24.58 -21.73
C SER A 8 -1.87 23.40 -22.21
N TYR A 9 -2.51 22.31 -22.64
CA TYR A 9 -1.84 21.11 -23.16
C TYR A 9 -1.30 21.31 -24.59
N ALA A 10 -1.97 22.13 -25.41
CA ALA A 10 -1.52 22.47 -26.76
C ALA A 10 -0.13 23.12 -26.76
N LYS A 11 0.23 23.87 -25.71
CA LYS A 11 1.58 24.46 -25.51
C LYS A 11 2.69 23.41 -25.47
N PHE A 12 2.36 22.15 -25.18
CA PHE A 12 3.27 21.01 -25.13
C PHE A 12 3.11 20.07 -26.33
N GLY A 13 2.41 20.52 -27.39
CA GLY A 13 2.13 19.68 -28.57
C GLY A 13 1.04 18.63 -28.35
N VAL A 14 0.38 18.61 -27.19
CA VAL A 14 -0.70 17.69 -26.87
C VAL A 14 -2.02 18.24 -27.39
N THR A 15 -2.45 17.75 -28.56
CA THR A 15 -3.65 18.22 -29.27
C THR A 15 -4.52 17.06 -29.77
N GLY A 16 -5.76 17.36 -30.16
CA GLY A 16 -6.70 16.38 -30.74
C GLY A 16 -6.86 15.09 -29.91
N LYS A 17 -6.73 13.94 -30.57
CA LYS A 17 -6.89 12.61 -29.95
C LYS A 17 -5.95 12.36 -28.77
N LEU A 18 -4.78 13.01 -28.74
CA LEU A 18 -3.83 12.87 -27.64
C LEU A 18 -4.34 13.57 -26.38
N PHE A 19 -4.92 14.76 -26.55
CA PHE A 19 -5.58 15.48 -25.46
C PHE A 19 -6.79 14.71 -24.93
N ASP A 20 -7.62 14.14 -25.81
CA ASP A 20 -8.77 13.32 -25.41
C ASP A 20 -8.34 12.12 -24.55
N THR A 21 -7.22 11.49 -24.92
CA THR A 21 -6.63 10.38 -24.16
C THR A 21 -6.21 10.82 -22.75
N VAL A 22 -5.53 11.96 -22.61
CA VAL A 22 -5.14 12.53 -21.32
C VAL A 22 -6.36 12.93 -20.48
N ARG A 23 -7.37 13.53 -21.11
CA ARG A 23 -8.61 13.95 -20.45
C ARG A 23 -9.41 12.75 -19.94
N ALA A 24 -9.38 11.62 -20.64
CA ALA A 24 -10.05 10.38 -20.25
C ALA A 24 -9.38 9.65 -19.07
N MET A 25 -8.10 9.91 -18.75
CA MET A 25 -7.39 9.21 -17.67
C MET A 25 -8.01 9.46 -16.29
N GLY A 26 -8.13 8.41 -15.47
CA GLY A 26 -8.60 8.53 -14.09
C GLY A 26 -7.58 9.26 -13.20
N LYS A 27 -8.03 10.05 -12.21
CA LYS A 27 -7.13 10.78 -11.29
C LYS A 27 -6.16 9.84 -10.53
N LEU A 28 -6.57 8.59 -10.33
CA LEU A 28 -5.82 7.55 -9.63
C LEU A 28 -5.43 6.38 -10.55
N SER A 29 -5.60 6.51 -11.88
CA SER A 29 -5.40 5.38 -12.79
C SER A 29 -3.93 4.99 -12.98
N ARG A 30 -2.99 5.83 -12.50
CA ARG A 30 -1.53 5.69 -12.69
C ARG A 30 -1.16 5.53 -14.17
N GLU A 31 -2.02 6.07 -15.04
CA GLU A 31 -1.79 6.15 -16.47
C GLU A 31 -1.03 7.44 -16.78
N MET A 32 -0.13 7.37 -17.75
CA MET A 32 0.65 8.50 -18.21
C MET A 32 0.85 8.41 -19.73
N VAL A 33 1.02 9.56 -20.37
CA VAL A 33 1.42 9.65 -21.77
C VAL A 33 2.88 10.09 -21.79
N VAL A 34 3.71 9.37 -22.54
CA VAL A 34 5.07 9.79 -22.86
C VAL A 34 5.14 10.09 -24.33
N GLN A 35 5.57 11.30 -24.67
CA GLN A 35 5.78 11.75 -26.03
C GLN A 35 7.27 12.04 -26.25
N GLN A 36 7.88 11.40 -27.24
CA GLN A 36 9.27 11.62 -27.63
C GLN A 36 9.31 11.80 -29.16
N GLY A 37 9.59 13.03 -29.60
CA GLY A 37 9.50 13.39 -31.02
C GLY A 37 8.09 13.12 -31.57
N HIS A 38 8.00 12.30 -32.62
CA HIS A 38 6.72 11.90 -33.23
C HIS A 38 6.10 10.65 -32.60
N GLN A 39 6.77 10.02 -31.63
CA GLN A 39 6.28 8.83 -30.96
C GLN A 39 5.50 9.19 -29.69
N THR A 40 4.37 8.51 -29.50
CA THR A 40 3.49 8.70 -28.35
C THR A 40 3.10 7.32 -27.80
N VAL A 41 3.34 7.11 -26.51
CA VAL A 41 2.97 5.87 -25.82
C VAL A 41 2.12 6.19 -24.60
N LYS A 42 1.01 5.46 -24.44
CA LYS A 42 0.24 5.44 -23.20
C LYS A 42 0.80 4.33 -22.31
N LEU A 43 1.31 4.71 -21.16
CA LEU A 43 1.80 3.80 -20.13
C LEU A 43 0.77 3.71 -19.01
N LYS A 44 0.67 2.53 -18.39
CA LYS A 44 -0.03 2.34 -17.12
C LYS A 44 0.98 1.76 -16.15
N MET A 45 1.29 2.50 -15.09
CA MET A 45 2.13 1.97 -14.03
C MET A 45 1.31 0.98 -13.21
N GLU A 46 1.43 -0.29 -13.57
CA GLU A 46 0.88 -1.40 -12.80
C GLU A 46 1.92 -1.84 -11.78
N LEU A 47 1.64 -1.54 -10.51
CA LEU A 47 2.42 -2.06 -9.40
C LEU A 47 1.98 -3.52 -9.20
N GLY A 48 2.61 -4.43 -9.94
CA GLY A 48 2.39 -5.86 -9.87
C GLY A 48 3.23 -6.51 -8.77
N GLY A 49 2.75 -7.63 -8.23
CA GLY A 49 3.51 -8.48 -7.32
C GLY A 49 4.05 -7.73 -6.09
N PRO A 50 5.35 -7.90 -5.75
CA PRO A 50 5.95 -7.31 -4.55
C PRO A 50 5.87 -5.78 -4.46
N LEU A 51 5.71 -5.06 -5.59
CA LEU A 51 5.60 -3.60 -5.54
C LEU A 51 4.30 -3.09 -4.91
N LYS A 52 3.23 -3.91 -4.87
CA LYS A 52 2.00 -3.55 -4.14
C LYS A 52 2.24 -3.36 -2.65
N TYR A 53 3.20 -4.10 -2.09
CA TYR A 53 3.56 -3.99 -0.68
C TYR A 53 4.09 -2.59 -0.32
N TRP A 54 4.79 -1.94 -1.24
CA TRP A 54 5.38 -0.61 -1.03
C TRP A 54 4.40 0.55 -1.25
N LEU A 55 3.19 0.27 -1.73
CA LEU A 55 2.20 1.30 -2.03
C LEU A 55 1.86 2.23 -0.86
N PRO A 56 1.70 1.75 0.39
CA PRO A 56 1.40 2.63 1.51
C PRO A 56 2.50 3.68 1.75
N LEU A 57 3.76 3.32 1.47
CA LEU A 57 4.89 4.25 1.57
C LEU A 57 4.91 5.24 0.39
N LEU A 58 4.66 4.77 -0.83
CA LEU A 58 4.72 5.60 -2.05
C LEU A 58 3.48 6.47 -2.26
N SER A 59 2.37 6.14 -1.61
CA SER A 59 1.08 6.82 -1.75
C SER A 59 0.51 7.16 -0.38
N ALA A 60 1.03 8.22 0.24
CA ALA A 60 0.58 8.69 1.54
C ALA A 60 -0.90 9.08 1.53
N THR A 61 -1.61 8.68 2.58
CA THR A 61 -3.01 8.99 2.88
C THR A 61 -3.12 9.40 4.35
N LYS A 62 -4.20 10.08 4.76
CA LYS A 62 -4.40 10.40 6.18
C LYS A 62 -4.38 9.16 7.07
N MET A 63 -4.87 8.03 6.55
CA MET A 63 -4.94 6.76 7.27
C MET A 63 -3.55 6.15 7.46
N ASN A 64 -2.77 5.96 6.39
CA ASN A 64 -1.45 5.32 6.53
C ASN A 64 -0.43 6.20 7.27
N LEU A 65 -0.60 7.53 7.25
CA LEU A 65 0.20 8.44 8.08
C LEU A 65 -0.05 8.22 9.57
N ALA A 66 -1.31 7.99 9.97
CA ALA A 66 -1.65 7.68 11.36
C ALA A 66 -1.05 6.33 11.81
N VAL A 67 -1.04 5.34 10.92
CA VAL A 67 -0.40 4.03 11.18
C VAL A 67 1.12 4.18 11.33
N ALA A 68 1.77 4.95 10.44
CA ALA A 68 3.20 5.21 10.53
C ALA A 68 3.59 5.96 11.83
N GLU A 69 2.78 6.93 12.26
CA GLU A 69 2.95 7.59 13.56
C GLU A 69 2.82 6.59 14.71
N ARG A 70 1.76 5.77 14.71
CA ARG A 70 1.54 4.77 15.75
C ARG A 70 2.68 3.76 15.83
N ILE A 71 3.21 3.30 14.71
CA ILE A 71 4.34 2.36 14.67
C ILE A 71 5.61 3.01 15.23
N ARG A 72 5.89 4.27 14.89
CA ARG A 72 7.01 5.01 15.49
C ARG A 72 6.90 5.12 17.00
N GLN A 73 5.69 5.41 17.51
CA GLN A 73 5.42 5.46 18.95
C GLN A 73 5.58 4.09 19.60
N HIS A 74 5.02 3.04 19.00
CA HIS A 74 5.07 1.66 19.50
C HIS A 74 6.50 1.11 19.58
N LEU A 75 7.32 1.40 18.57
CA LEU A 75 8.73 1.00 18.52
C LEU A 75 9.67 1.95 19.27
N GLY A 76 9.18 3.09 19.74
CA GLY A 76 9.99 4.11 20.40
C GLY A 76 11.12 4.66 19.53
N THR A 77 10.91 4.79 18.21
CA THR A 77 11.97 5.17 17.26
C THR A 77 11.48 6.15 16.20
N THR A 78 12.39 7.02 15.76
CA THR A 78 12.23 7.87 14.57
C THR A 78 13.13 7.45 13.42
N ASP A 79 13.99 6.44 13.60
CA ASP A 79 14.91 5.97 12.56
C ASP A 79 14.14 5.24 11.45
N PRO A 80 14.11 5.76 10.20
CA PRO A 80 13.41 5.13 9.09
C PRO A 80 13.92 3.73 8.77
N LYS A 81 15.17 3.39 9.11
CA LYS A 81 15.69 2.02 8.94
C LYS A 81 14.98 1.00 9.82
N VAL A 82 14.34 1.46 10.90
CA VAL A 82 13.61 0.62 11.84
C VAL A 82 12.11 0.67 11.55
N TRP A 83 11.50 1.86 11.50
CA TRP A 83 10.04 1.97 11.47
C TRP A 83 9.43 1.74 10.08
N VAL A 84 10.16 1.94 8.98
CA VAL A 84 9.57 1.82 7.62
C VAL A 84 9.19 0.36 7.32
N ASP A 85 10.08 -0.59 7.58
CA ASP A 85 9.80 -2.01 7.34
C ASP A 85 8.63 -2.49 8.22
N ALA A 86 8.60 -2.09 9.50
CA ALA A 86 7.51 -2.39 10.42
C ALA A 86 6.18 -1.75 10.00
N PHE A 87 6.20 -0.51 9.53
CA PHE A 87 5.04 0.19 9.01
C PHE A 87 4.39 -0.56 7.83
N LEU A 88 5.20 -1.10 6.92
CA LEU A 88 4.68 -1.86 5.78
C LEU A 88 4.01 -3.17 6.22
N VAL A 89 4.56 -3.84 7.24
CA VAL A 89 3.93 -5.03 7.85
C VAL A 89 2.60 -4.64 8.49
N ALA A 90 2.59 -3.56 9.27
CA ALA A 90 1.40 -3.07 9.94
C ALA A 90 0.28 -2.70 8.95
N GLU A 91 0.60 -2.00 7.86
CA GLU A 91 -0.37 -1.68 6.81
C GLU A 91 -0.92 -2.93 6.13
N ALA A 92 -0.09 -3.92 5.83
CA ALA A 92 -0.54 -5.17 5.22
C ALA A 92 -1.49 -5.95 6.14
N VAL A 93 -1.16 -6.04 7.44
CA VAL A 93 -2.01 -6.67 8.46
C VAL A 93 -3.32 -5.92 8.62
N ARG A 94 -3.26 -4.59 8.77
CA ARG A 94 -4.43 -3.72 8.94
C ARG A 94 -5.39 -3.82 7.74
N GLN A 95 -4.86 -3.78 6.52
CA GLN A 95 -5.66 -3.90 5.30
C GLN A 95 -6.32 -5.27 5.19
N TRP A 96 -5.64 -6.33 5.60
CA TRP A 96 -6.22 -7.69 5.59
C TRP A 96 -7.30 -7.89 6.65
N LEU A 97 -7.08 -7.38 7.86
CA LEU A 97 -8.08 -7.36 8.93
C LEU A 97 -9.24 -6.41 8.64
N ASN A 98 -9.09 -5.52 7.65
CA ASN A 98 -10.07 -4.52 7.26
C ASN A 98 -10.57 -3.68 8.44
N THR A 99 -9.63 -3.18 9.26
CA THR A 99 -9.92 -2.37 10.45
C THR A 99 -9.03 -1.14 10.49
N ASP A 100 -9.49 -0.09 11.16
CA ASP A 100 -8.67 1.09 11.49
C ASP A 100 -8.36 1.15 13.00
N ASP A 101 -8.94 0.25 13.80
CA ASP A 101 -8.79 0.23 15.26
C ASP A 101 -7.40 -0.30 15.67
N PRO A 102 -6.53 0.53 16.29
CA PRO A 102 -5.23 0.11 16.78
C PRO A 102 -5.29 -1.03 17.78
N ALA A 103 -6.36 -1.14 18.59
CA ALA A 103 -6.49 -2.24 19.53
C ALA A 103 -6.60 -3.61 18.85
N VAL A 104 -7.07 -3.62 17.59
CA VAL A 104 -7.23 -4.84 16.79
C VAL A 104 -5.98 -5.12 15.95
N TRP A 105 -5.48 -4.13 15.20
CA TRP A 105 -4.38 -4.39 14.26
C TRP A 105 -3.00 -4.38 14.91
N LEU A 106 -2.79 -3.70 16.04
CA LEU A 106 -1.47 -3.60 16.66
C LEU A 106 -0.99 -4.94 17.26
N PRO A 107 -1.80 -5.71 18.01
CA PRO A 107 -1.40 -7.05 18.47
C PRO A 107 -1.17 -8.02 17.30
N ALA A 108 -1.97 -7.89 16.24
CA ALA A 108 -1.82 -8.68 15.02
C ALA A 108 -0.53 -8.35 14.27
N PHE A 109 -0.14 -7.06 14.24
CA PHE A 109 1.14 -6.60 13.74
C PHE A 109 2.30 -7.20 14.53
N ASP A 110 2.26 -7.17 15.87
CA ASP A 110 3.34 -7.74 16.70
C ASP A 110 3.53 -9.24 16.42
N TYR A 111 2.42 -9.98 16.28
CA TYR A 111 2.47 -11.39 15.90
C TYR A 111 3.07 -11.57 14.50
N ALA A 112 2.61 -10.79 13.52
CA ALA A 112 3.09 -10.87 12.14
C ALA A 112 4.58 -10.51 12.02
N ASP A 113 5.06 -9.49 12.73
CA ASP A 113 6.45 -9.07 12.67
C ASP A 113 7.36 -10.11 13.33
N ASN A 114 6.97 -10.68 14.48
CA ASN A 114 7.67 -11.79 15.12
C ASN A 114 7.76 -13.02 14.20
N LEU A 115 6.65 -13.36 13.53
CA LEU A 115 6.63 -14.47 12.57
C LEU A 115 7.54 -14.19 11.37
N ARG A 116 7.49 -12.98 10.81
CA ARG A 116 8.34 -12.56 9.70
C ARG A 116 9.83 -12.63 10.06
N GLN A 117 10.18 -12.18 11.27
CA GLN A 117 11.54 -12.25 11.80
C GLN A 117 12.01 -13.70 12.00
N SER A 118 11.17 -14.57 12.57
CA SER A 118 11.51 -16.00 12.75
C SER A 118 11.68 -16.75 11.42
N MET A 119 10.92 -16.35 10.40
CA MET A 119 11.06 -16.87 9.03
C MET A 119 12.27 -16.30 8.27
N ASN A 120 13.00 -15.34 8.86
CA ASN A 120 14.10 -14.60 8.25
C ASN A 120 13.78 -14.11 6.82
N THR A 121 12.61 -13.50 6.63
CA THR A 121 12.17 -13.05 5.32
C THR A 121 11.61 -11.63 5.33
N ARG A 122 11.76 -10.94 4.21
CA ARG A 122 11.07 -9.68 3.92
C ARG A 122 10.00 -9.84 2.85
N ASP A 123 9.82 -11.08 2.35
CA ASP A 123 8.83 -11.38 1.32
C ASP A 123 7.43 -11.40 1.94
N ALA A 124 6.68 -10.33 1.65
CA ALA A 124 5.30 -10.16 2.08
C ALA A 124 4.41 -11.35 1.70
N GLN A 125 4.60 -11.95 0.53
CA GLN A 125 3.77 -13.06 0.11
C GLN A 125 4.00 -14.29 1.00
N ARG A 126 5.24 -14.51 1.45
CA ARG A 126 5.60 -15.66 2.30
C ARG A 126 5.11 -15.47 3.73
N TRP A 127 5.49 -14.37 4.39
CA TRP A 127 5.12 -14.18 5.80
C TRP A 127 3.63 -13.91 5.95
N MET A 128 2.98 -13.19 5.02
CA MET A 128 1.55 -12.90 5.11
C MET A 128 0.71 -14.18 4.99
N SER A 129 1.06 -15.08 4.07
CA SER A 129 0.34 -16.35 3.92
C SER A 129 0.45 -17.23 5.17
N ALA A 130 1.60 -17.23 5.84
CA ALA A 130 1.80 -17.95 7.10
C ALA A 130 1.03 -17.28 8.25
N PHE A 131 1.13 -15.95 8.34
CA PHE A 131 0.41 -15.13 9.32
C PHE A 131 -1.10 -15.36 9.26
N GLN A 132 -1.70 -15.26 8.07
CA GLN A 132 -3.15 -15.42 7.91
C GLN A 132 -3.66 -16.78 8.40
N LYS A 133 -2.89 -17.85 8.17
CA LYS A 133 -3.24 -19.20 8.65
C LYS A 133 -3.16 -19.28 10.16
N ALA A 134 -2.03 -18.84 10.72
CA ALA A 134 -1.78 -18.94 12.14
C ALA A 134 -2.70 -18.01 12.97
N TRP A 135 -2.98 -16.81 12.47
CA TRP A 135 -3.86 -15.85 13.11
C TRP A 135 -5.30 -16.34 13.16
N LYS A 136 -5.82 -16.94 12.08
CA LYS A 136 -7.18 -17.53 12.09
C LYS A 136 -7.30 -18.66 13.10
N ALA A 137 -6.34 -19.58 13.13
CA ALA A 137 -6.32 -20.67 14.10
C ALA A 137 -6.30 -20.16 15.55
N LEU A 138 -5.56 -19.06 15.82
CA LEU A 138 -5.53 -18.43 17.13
C LEU A 138 -6.88 -17.82 17.52
N GLN A 139 -7.56 -17.15 16.59
CA GLN A 139 -8.90 -16.59 16.84
C GLN A 139 -9.92 -17.69 17.12
N GLU A 140 -9.92 -18.76 16.32
CA GLU A 140 -10.81 -19.92 16.51
C GLU A 140 -10.60 -20.60 17.87
N HIS A 141 -9.35 -20.75 18.31
CA HIS A 141 -9.03 -21.29 19.64
C HIS A 141 -9.58 -20.41 20.77
N ASN A 142 -9.35 -19.09 20.68
CA ASN A 142 -9.83 -18.15 21.69
C ASN A 142 -11.37 -18.08 21.73
N GLU A 143 -12.05 -18.24 20.60
CA GLU A 143 -13.51 -18.32 20.55
C GLU A 143 -14.05 -19.59 21.24
N MET A 144 -13.39 -20.73 21.05
CA MET A 144 -13.76 -22.00 21.71
C MET A 144 -13.55 -21.97 23.23
N GLU A 145 -12.46 -21.35 23.70
CA GLU A 145 -12.19 -21.21 25.13
C GLU A 145 -13.16 -20.25 25.82
N ASN A 146 -13.56 -19.15 25.17
CA ASN A 146 -14.52 -18.20 25.74
C ASN A 146 -15.98 -18.68 25.72
N ALA A 147 -16.28 -19.74 24.95
CA ALA A 147 -17.60 -20.35 24.84
C ALA A 147 -17.81 -21.56 25.79
N SER A 148 -16.76 -21.98 26.51
CA SER A 148 -16.77 -23.08 27.49
C SER A 148 -16.90 -22.56 28.93
#